data_AF-A0A8S3G0S9-F1
#
_entry.id   AF-A0A8S3G0S9-F1
#
_cell.length_a   1.000
_cell.length_b   1.000
_cell.length_c   1.000
_cell.angle_alpha   90.00
_cell.angle_beta   90.00
_cell.angle_gamma   90.00
#
_symmetry.space_group_name_H-M   'P 1'
#
loop_
_entity.id
_entity.type
_entity.pdbx_description
1 polymer ?
#
loop_
_entity_poly.entity_id
_entity_poly.type
_entity_poly.pdbx_seq_one_letter_code
_entity_poly.pdbx_strand_id
1 'polypeptide(L)'
;MKTIEQNNPTNQQTKRSLAQKYFLWLDPCEIWCLMRKKTRFNSTFYDCIRLALENPSDTICGLYAYDGDCYEVFRNIFWPVIMDYHKVDIRNLTFKHDFGDVQHIHDLSSDINRQILSIRIRINRSIQGYPMIPKLNLNQLLEIEERIRNALEYLDQDLHGEYRSLKDISDVDQIDLREKSILFQKPAYHPAINAIADDQWPTG
;
A
#
# COMPACT_ATOMS: atom_id res chain seq x y z
N MET A 1 -46.34 -6.04 -27.43
CA MET A 1 -45.44 -4.90 -27.14
C MET A 1 -45.13 -4.92 -25.65
N LYS A 2 -43.94 -5.38 -25.26
CA LYS A 2 -43.49 -5.32 -23.85
C LYS A 2 -42.94 -3.92 -23.60
N THR A 3 -43.58 -3.19 -22.71
CA THR A 3 -43.13 -1.88 -22.24
C THR A 3 -41.78 -2.06 -21.56
N ILE A 4 -40.78 -1.34 -22.07
CA ILE A 4 -39.45 -1.24 -21.45
C ILE A 4 -39.65 -0.46 -20.16
N GLU A 5 -39.52 -1.12 -19.01
CA GLU A 5 -39.36 -0.43 -17.73
C GLU A 5 -38.13 0.46 -17.85
N GLN A 6 -38.38 1.77 -17.79
CA GLN A 6 -37.33 2.76 -17.67
C GLN A 6 -36.60 2.48 -16.35
N ASN A 7 -35.35 2.03 -16.46
CA ASN A 7 -34.42 1.97 -15.34
C ASN A 7 -34.28 3.38 -14.74
N ASN A 8 -35.10 3.67 -13.73
CA ASN A 8 -34.88 4.78 -12.82
C ASN A 8 -33.52 4.52 -12.13
N PRO A 9 -32.51 5.40 -12.27
CA PRO A 9 -31.30 5.31 -11.48
C PRO A 9 -31.67 5.69 -10.04
N THR A 10 -32.13 4.69 -9.30
CA THR A 10 -32.41 4.79 -7.88
C THR A 10 -31.07 5.01 -7.18
N ASN A 11 -30.82 6.26 -6.78
CA ASN A 11 -30.09 6.63 -5.56
C ASN A 11 -28.92 5.71 -5.20
N GLN A 12 -27.93 5.58 -6.09
CA GLN A 12 -26.62 5.10 -5.66
C GLN A 12 -26.00 6.24 -4.86
N GLN A 13 -26.19 6.20 -3.54
CA GLN A 13 -25.46 7.03 -2.61
C GLN A 13 -23.98 6.72 -2.84
N THR A 14 -23.29 7.60 -3.56
CA THR A 14 -21.91 7.43 -3.97
C THR A 14 -21.10 7.18 -2.72
N LYS A 15 -20.52 5.99 -2.58
CA LYS A 15 -19.73 5.61 -1.41
C LYS A 15 -18.50 6.50 -1.38
N ARG A 16 -18.53 7.53 -0.54
CA ARG A 16 -17.44 8.50 -0.41
C ARG A 16 -16.27 7.88 0.35
N SER A 17 -15.06 8.19 -0.08
CA SER A 17 -13.85 7.83 0.66
C SER A 17 -13.73 8.63 1.95
N LEU A 18 -12.93 8.15 2.90
CA LEU A 18 -12.65 8.88 4.14
C LEU A 18 -11.99 10.24 3.86
N ALA A 19 -11.08 10.31 2.88
CA ALA A 19 -10.48 11.56 2.45
C ALA A 19 -11.54 12.56 1.98
N GLN A 20 -12.51 12.13 1.16
CA GLN A 20 -13.61 13.00 0.73
C GLN A 20 -14.46 13.47 1.91
N LYS A 21 -14.72 12.61 2.90
CA LYS A 21 -15.43 12.98 4.13
C LYS A 21 -14.70 14.11 4.87
N TYR A 22 -13.40 13.97 5.11
CA TYR A 22 -12.62 14.96 5.86
C TYR A 22 -12.24 16.19 5.06
N PHE A 23 -12.11 16.08 3.75
CA PHE A 23 -11.85 17.21 2.86
C PHE A 23 -12.98 18.24 2.91
N LEU A 24 -14.23 17.79 3.01
CA LEU A 24 -15.40 18.66 3.15
C LEU A 24 -15.44 19.42 4.50
N TRP A 25 -14.61 19.04 5.47
CA TRP A 25 -14.55 19.68 6.78
C TRP A 25 -13.44 20.71 6.89
N LEU A 26 -12.56 20.79 5.88
CA LEU A 26 -11.51 21.80 5.83
C LEU A 26 -12.07 23.12 5.31
N ASP A 27 -11.56 24.22 5.85
CA ASP A 27 -11.79 25.54 5.28
C ASP A 27 -11.11 25.65 3.89
N PRO A 28 -11.71 26.35 2.91
CA PRO A 28 -11.09 26.57 1.60
C PRO A 28 -9.67 27.13 1.67
N CYS A 29 -9.34 27.96 2.66
CA CYS A 29 -7.99 28.49 2.86
C CYS A 29 -7.02 27.39 3.31
N GLU A 30 -7.45 26.46 4.16
CA GLU A 30 -6.64 25.31 4.56
C GLU A 30 -6.36 24.40 3.37
N ILE A 31 -7.37 24.12 2.55
CA ILE A 31 -7.21 23.37 1.30
C ILE A 31 -6.19 24.07 0.39
N TRP A 32 -6.32 25.39 0.21
CA TRP A 32 -5.38 26.18 -0.57
C TRP A 32 -3.95 26.11 -0.03
N CYS A 33 -3.79 26.19 1.29
CA CYS A 33 -2.49 26.02 1.95
C CYS A 33 -1.91 24.62 1.73
N LEU A 34 -2.72 23.55 1.82
CA LEU A 34 -2.29 22.17 1.58
C LEU A 34 -1.79 21.98 0.15
N MET A 35 -2.51 22.51 -0.84
CA MET A 35 -2.16 22.42 -2.26
C MET A 35 -0.81 23.07 -2.59
N ARG A 36 -0.31 24.00 -1.76
CA ARG A 36 0.98 24.69 -1.96
C ARG A 36 2.16 24.03 -1.24
N LYS A 37 1.90 23.07 -0.36
CA LYS A 37 2.96 22.35 0.39
C LYS A 37 3.58 21.25 -0.45
N LYS A 38 4.86 20.98 -0.16
CA LYS A 38 5.64 19.86 -0.73
C LYS A 38 6.48 19.19 0.36
N THR A 39 6.68 17.89 0.24
CA THR A 39 7.64 17.13 1.06
C THR A 39 9.07 17.32 0.57
N ARG A 40 10.07 16.79 1.29
CA ARG A 40 11.47 16.81 0.83
C ARG A 40 11.69 16.01 -0.46
N PHE A 41 10.82 15.05 -0.75
CA PHE A 41 10.83 14.25 -1.99
C PHE A 41 9.96 14.86 -3.09
N ASN A 42 9.51 16.12 -2.94
CA ASN A 42 8.63 16.81 -3.88
C ASN A 42 7.26 16.16 -4.06
N SER A 43 6.78 15.39 -3.08
CA SER A 43 5.38 14.93 -3.08
C SER A 43 4.46 16.08 -2.70
N THR A 44 3.37 16.21 -3.46
CA THR A 44 2.35 17.23 -3.29
C THR A 44 1.09 16.63 -2.65
N PHE A 45 0.20 17.49 -2.17
CA PHE A 45 -1.12 17.02 -1.73
C PHE A 45 -1.93 16.40 -2.88
N TYR A 46 -1.78 16.95 -4.11
CA TYR A 46 -2.40 16.40 -5.30
C TYR A 46 -1.97 14.95 -5.57
N ASP A 47 -0.67 14.66 -5.47
CA ASP A 47 -0.15 13.29 -5.59
C ASP A 47 -0.89 12.32 -4.64
N CYS A 48 -1.15 12.78 -3.41
CA CYS A 48 -1.78 11.96 -2.37
C CYS A 48 -3.27 11.66 -2.60
N ILE A 49 -3.99 12.55 -3.29
CA ILE A 49 -5.44 12.43 -3.54
C ILE A 49 -5.80 12.01 -4.96
N ARG A 50 -4.85 12.08 -5.91
CA ARG A 50 -5.07 11.85 -7.35
C ARG A 50 -5.88 10.59 -7.63
N LEU A 51 -5.49 9.48 -7.00
CA LEU A 51 -6.18 8.19 -7.14
C LEU A 51 -7.66 8.26 -6.73
N ALA A 52 -7.99 8.99 -5.65
CA ALA A 52 -9.36 9.14 -5.20
C ALA A 52 -10.18 10.09 -6.09
N LEU A 53 -9.52 11.00 -6.82
CA LEU A 53 -10.17 11.83 -7.83
C LEU A 53 -10.45 11.04 -9.11
N GLU A 54 -9.50 10.21 -9.54
CA GLU A 54 -9.63 9.34 -10.71
C GLU A 54 -10.65 8.21 -10.47
N ASN A 55 -10.70 7.63 -9.26
CA ASN A 55 -11.51 6.47 -8.91
C ASN A 55 -12.28 6.68 -7.59
N PRO A 56 -13.27 7.59 -7.56
CA PRO A 56 -13.91 8.04 -6.32
C PRO A 56 -14.71 6.95 -5.59
N SER A 57 -15.26 5.97 -6.31
CA SER A 57 -16.09 4.90 -5.74
C SER A 57 -15.29 3.68 -5.25
N ASP A 58 -14.03 3.56 -5.66
CA ASP A 58 -13.21 2.35 -5.48
C ASP A 58 -12.16 2.49 -4.37
N THR A 59 -12.17 3.61 -3.64
CA THR A 59 -11.20 3.88 -2.58
C THR A 59 -11.87 4.02 -1.22
N ILE A 60 -11.43 3.23 -0.23
CA ILE A 60 -11.92 3.35 1.14
C ILE A 60 -11.30 4.58 1.81
N CYS A 61 -9.97 4.66 1.85
CA CYS A 61 -9.29 5.81 2.44
C CYS A 61 -9.30 7.02 1.49
N GLY A 62 -8.99 6.80 0.20
CA GLY A 62 -8.90 7.87 -0.78
C GLY A 62 -7.71 8.83 -0.57
N LEU A 63 -6.69 8.37 0.16
CA LEU A 63 -5.49 9.14 0.48
C LEU A 63 -4.30 8.19 0.54
N TYR A 64 -3.23 8.51 -0.19
CA TYR A 64 -2.06 7.65 -0.32
C TYR A 64 -0.79 8.46 -0.11
N ALA A 65 0.07 8.06 0.83
CA ALA A 65 1.35 8.71 1.05
C ALA A 65 2.34 8.29 -0.04
N TYR A 66 2.98 9.28 -0.67
CA TYR A 66 4.00 9.04 -1.70
C TYR A 66 5.43 9.06 -1.12
N ASP A 67 5.58 9.49 0.13
CA ASP A 67 6.78 9.36 0.95
C ASP A 67 6.41 9.45 2.44
N GLY A 68 7.39 9.19 3.33
CA GLY A 68 7.17 9.21 4.77
C GLY A 68 6.82 10.58 5.35
N ASP A 69 7.23 11.68 4.70
CA ASP A 69 6.99 13.04 5.22
C ASP A 69 5.54 13.49 4.98
N CYS A 70 4.83 12.86 4.04
CA CYS A 70 3.41 13.12 3.76
C CYS A 70 2.55 13.11 5.04
N TYR A 71 2.84 12.18 5.97
CA TYR A 71 2.08 12.02 7.22
C TYR A 71 2.18 13.24 8.15
N GLU A 72 3.26 14.01 8.05
CA GLU A 72 3.48 15.22 8.85
C GLU A 72 3.13 16.50 8.08
N VAL A 73 3.61 16.63 6.82
CA VAL A 73 3.38 17.82 5.99
C VAL A 73 1.88 18.04 5.73
N PHE A 74 1.14 16.95 5.52
CA PHE A 74 -0.31 16.93 5.25
C PHE A 74 -1.11 16.35 6.42
N ARG A 75 -0.59 16.44 7.66
CA ARG A 75 -1.19 15.85 8.86
C ARG A 75 -2.67 16.19 9.06
N ASN A 76 -3.09 17.40 8.67
CA ASN A 76 -4.46 17.88 8.83
C ASN A 76 -5.50 16.96 8.18
N ILE A 77 -5.12 16.21 7.13
CA ILE A 77 -5.98 15.24 6.46
C ILE A 77 -5.56 13.80 6.76
N PHE A 78 -4.26 13.51 6.79
CA PHE A 78 -3.79 12.14 7.08
C PHE A 78 -4.22 11.66 8.46
N TRP A 79 -4.07 12.48 9.50
CA TRP A 79 -4.35 12.03 10.86
C TRP A 79 -5.83 11.73 11.09
N PRO A 80 -6.80 12.59 10.72
CA PRO A 80 -8.21 12.26 10.82
C PRO A 80 -8.60 11.00 10.04
N VAL A 81 -8.07 10.82 8.82
CA VAL A 81 -8.32 9.62 8.01
C VAL A 81 -7.77 8.37 8.68
N ILE A 82 -6.55 8.41 9.22
CA ILE A 82 -5.92 7.27 9.92
C ILE A 82 -6.72 6.91 11.17
N MET A 83 -7.09 7.89 11.99
CA MET A 83 -7.85 7.66 13.21
C MET A 83 -9.23 7.05 12.91
N ASP A 84 -9.91 7.51 11.85
CA ASP A 84 -11.20 6.97 11.44
C ASP A 84 -11.06 5.58 10.82
N TYR A 85 -10.05 5.33 10.00
CA TYR A 85 -9.85 4.01 9.38
C TYR A 85 -9.49 2.94 10.41
N HIS A 86 -8.53 3.24 11.29
CA HIS A 86 -8.02 2.29 12.27
C HIS A 86 -8.81 2.26 13.59
N LYS A 87 -9.74 3.21 13.79
CA LYS A 87 -10.54 3.35 15.03
C LYS A 87 -9.68 3.53 16.28
N VAL A 88 -8.57 4.24 16.14
CA VAL A 88 -7.61 4.53 17.23
C VAL A 88 -7.26 6.01 17.27
N ASP A 89 -6.98 6.55 18.45
CA ASP A 89 -6.46 7.91 18.60
C ASP A 89 -4.93 7.90 18.54
N ILE A 90 -4.38 8.14 17.35
CA ILE A 90 -2.93 8.12 17.12
C ILE A 90 -2.16 9.19 17.90
N ARG A 91 -2.83 10.22 18.43
CA ARG A 91 -2.18 11.30 19.19
C ARG A 91 -1.67 10.82 20.55
N ASN A 92 -2.25 9.73 21.05
CA ASN A 92 -1.94 9.15 22.36
C ASN A 92 -1.20 7.80 22.26
N LEU A 93 -0.88 7.36 21.03
CA LEU A 93 -0.18 6.08 20.84
C LEU A 93 1.33 6.26 20.99
N THR A 94 1.92 5.44 21.85
CA THR A 94 3.36 5.17 21.79
C THR A 94 3.59 3.96 20.89
N PHE A 95 4.14 4.17 19.70
CA PHE A 95 4.46 3.08 18.78
C PHE A 95 5.72 2.36 19.27
N LYS A 96 5.57 1.41 20.19
CA LYS A 96 6.63 0.44 20.47
C LYS A 96 6.44 -0.73 19.51
N HIS A 97 7.44 -1.00 18.68
CA HIS A 97 7.44 -2.22 17.87
C HIS A 97 7.53 -3.42 18.81
N ASP A 98 6.46 -4.20 18.86
CA ASP A 98 6.38 -5.47 19.56
C ASP A 98 6.08 -6.54 18.50
N PHE A 99 7.06 -7.40 18.25
CA PHE A 99 6.92 -8.53 17.32
C PHE A 99 6.28 -9.74 18.01
N GLY A 100 5.87 -9.59 19.27
CA GLY A 100 5.39 -10.66 20.12
C GLY A 100 6.52 -11.55 20.61
N ASP A 101 6.11 -12.55 21.37
CA ASP A 101 6.96 -13.65 21.80
C ASP A 101 6.29 -14.94 21.35
N VAL A 102 7.01 -15.71 20.54
CA VAL A 102 6.52 -16.96 19.96
C VAL A 102 6.12 -17.96 21.06
N GLN A 103 6.74 -17.88 22.24
CA GLN A 103 6.41 -18.74 23.38
C GLN A 103 5.01 -18.48 23.95
N HIS A 104 4.46 -17.28 23.71
CA HIS A 104 3.10 -16.92 24.11
C HIS A 104 2.04 -17.20 23.03
N ILE A 105 2.46 -17.71 21.86
CA ILE A 105 1.55 -18.15 20.81
C ILE A 105 1.26 -19.64 21.03
N HIS A 106 0.03 -19.95 21.46
CA HIS A 106 -0.39 -21.32 21.71
C HIS A 106 -0.85 -22.03 20.43
N ASP A 107 -0.66 -23.34 20.39
CA ASP A 107 -1.20 -24.18 19.33
C ASP A 107 -2.73 -24.09 19.31
N LEU A 108 -3.28 -24.02 18.09
CA LEU A 108 -4.72 -24.12 17.87
C LEU A 108 -5.19 -25.52 18.28
N SER A 109 -6.42 -25.63 18.79
CA SER A 109 -7.00 -26.94 19.12
C SER A 109 -7.05 -27.84 17.89
N SER A 110 -6.96 -29.16 18.09
CA SER A 110 -6.93 -30.15 17.01
C SER A 110 -8.13 -30.04 16.06
N ASP A 111 -9.30 -29.68 16.58
CA ASP A 111 -10.53 -29.55 15.80
C ASP A 111 -10.51 -28.33 14.89
N ILE A 112 -9.88 -27.23 15.33
CA ILE A 112 -9.67 -26.03 14.52
C ILE A 112 -8.59 -26.30 13.48
N ASN A 113 -7.48 -26.94 13.87
CA ASN A 113 -6.35 -27.19 12.98
C ASN A 113 -6.75 -28.04 11.76
N ARG A 114 -7.65 -29.03 11.95
CA ARG A 114 -8.19 -29.86 10.85
C ARG A 114 -9.03 -29.09 9.82
N GLN A 115 -9.47 -27.88 10.15
CA GLN A 115 -10.29 -27.04 9.26
C GLN A 115 -9.46 -26.01 8.50
N ILE A 116 -8.17 -25.84 8.84
CA ILE A 116 -7.29 -24.83 8.28
C ILE A 116 -6.39 -25.46 7.22
N LEU A 117 -6.47 -24.96 5.98
CA LEU A 117 -5.62 -25.41 4.88
C LEU A 117 -4.22 -24.79 4.94
N SER A 118 -4.12 -23.49 5.27
CA SER A 118 -2.85 -22.79 5.43
C SER A 118 -3.05 -21.48 6.21
N ILE A 119 -1.97 -21.00 6.84
CA ILE A 119 -1.89 -19.70 7.51
C ILE A 119 -0.73 -18.93 6.90
N ARG A 120 -0.95 -17.64 6.63
CA ARG A 120 0.09 -16.74 6.14
C ARG A 120 0.02 -15.41 6.87
N ILE A 121 1.16 -14.99 7.41
CA ILE A 121 1.34 -13.64 7.95
C ILE A 121 2.20 -12.87 6.95
N ARG A 122 1.75 -11.67 6.57
CA ARG A 122 2.48 -10.79 5.65
C ARG A 122 2.55 -9.41 6.24
N ILE A 123 3.74 -8.82 6.18
CA ILE A 123 3.97 -7.44 6.57
C ILE A 123 4.78 -6.76 5.48
N ASN A 124 4.45 -5.50 5.18
CA ASN A 124 5.22 -4.69 4.23
C ASN A 124 6.08 -3.68 4.98
N ARG A 125 7.19 -3.31 4.37
CA ARG A 125 8.13 -2.30 4.88
C ARG A 125 8.47 -1.33 3.76
N SER A 126 8.71 -0.09 4.15
CA SER A 126 9.34 0.92 3.31
C SER A 126 10.71 1.23 3.89
N ILE A 127 11.69 1.53 3.04
CA ILE A 127 13.05 1.83 3.47
C ILE A 127 13.17 3.33 3.73
N GLN A 128 13.57 3.70 4.95
CA GLN A 128 13.80 5.10 5.31
C GLN A 128 14.86 5.74 4.40
N GLY A 129 14.62 6.98 3.99
CA GLY A 129 15.52 7.73 3.10
C GLY A 129 15.09 7.69 1.63
N TYR A 130 14.12 6.84 1.27
CA TYR A 130 13.56 6.77 -0.07
C TYR A 130 12.09 7.17 -0.07
N PRO A 131 11.57 7.73 -1.18
CA PRO A 131 10.14 7.87 -1.35
C PRO A 131 9.48 6.50 -1.58
N MET A 132 8.15 6.48 -1.59
CA MET A 132 7.40 5.28 -1.97
C MET A 132 7.52 5.01 -3.47
N ILE A 133 7.16 3.79 -3.90
CA ILE A 133 7.26 3.30 -5.28
C ILE A 133 6.85 4.35 -6.35
N PRO A 134 5.76 5.13 -6.21
CA PRO A 134 5.33 6.08 -7.24
C PRO A 134 6.26 7.27 -7.49
N LYS A 135 7.30 7.45 -6.67
CA LYS A 135 8.27 8.56 -6.76
C LYS A 135 9.72 8.08 -6.79
N LEU A 136 9.95 6.76 -6.76
CA LEU A 136 11.29 6.20 -6.95
C LEU A 136 11.77 6.46 -8.38
N ASN A 137 13.05 6.72 -8.57
CA ASN A 137 13.67 6.64 -9.90
C ASN A 137 14.41 5.30 -10.06
N LEU A 138 14.81 4.98 -11.29
CA LEU A 138 15.46 3.70 -11.61
C LEU A 138 16.73 3.45 -10.76
N ASN A 139 17.56 4.48 -10.56
CA ASN A 139 18.77 4.33 -9.77
C ASN A 139 18.46 4.00 -8.30
N GLN A 140 17.46 4.68 -7.72
CA GLN A 140 17.01 4.39 -6.37
C GLN A 140 16.40 3.00 -6.25
N LEU A 141 15.69 2.55 -7.28
CA LEU A 141 15.07 1.23 -7.30
C LEU A 141 16.15 0.12 -7.32
N LEU A 142 17.15 0.24 -8.20
CA LEU A 142 18.30 -0.67 -8.25
C LEU A 142 19.12 -0.65 -6.94
N GLU A 143 19.30 0.53 -6.34
CA GLU A 143 19.98 0.67 -5.06
C GLU A 143 19.20 -0.05 -3.93
N ILE A 144 17.87 0.09 -3.92
CA ILE A 144 17.00 -0.63 -2.97
C ILE A 144 17.10 -2.14 -3.20
N GLU A 145 17.03 -2.60 -4.44
CA GLU A 145 17.15 -4.01 -4.82
C GLU A 145 18.48 -4.61 -4.32
N GLU A 146 19.60 -3.94 -4.59
CA GLU A 146 20.92 -4.35 -4.15
C GLU A 146 21.04 -4.38 -2.61
N ARG A 147 20.52 -3.35 -1.93
CA ARG A 147 20.54 -3.30 -0.47
C ARG A 147 19.73 -4.42 0.16
N ILE A 148 18.56 -4.74 -0.40
CA ILE A 148 17.73 -5.87 0.06
C ILE A 148 18.47 -7.18 -0.20
N ARG A 149 18.99 -7.39 -1.41
CA ARG A 149 19.74 -8.60 -1.78
C ARG A 149 20.90 -8.85 -0.82
N ASN A 150 21.71 -7.84 -0.57
CA ASN A 150 22.84 -7.94 0.36
C ASN A 150 22.37 -8.25 1.79
N ALA A 151 21.26 -7.65 2.25
CA ALA A 151 20.72 -7.93 3.58
C ALA A 151 20.21 -9.37 3.73
N LEU A 152 19.67 -9.97 2.67
CA LEU A 152 19.19 -11.36 2.68
C LEU A 152 20.32 -12.39 2.86
N GLU A 153 21.56 -12.05 2.51
CA GLU A 153 22.74 -12.91 2.70
C GLU A 153 23.15 -13.06 4.18
N TYR A 154 22.65 -12.19 5.06
CA TYR A 154 22.94 -12.21 6.51
C TYR A 154 21.82 -12.84 7.34
N LEU A 155 20.83 -13.48 6.70
CA LEU A 155 19.80 -14.21 7.42
C LEU A 155 20.38 -15.45 8.09
N ASP A 156 19.72 -15.95 9.13
CA ASP A 156 20.14 -17.20 9.77
C ASP A 156 19.94 -18.40 8.81
N GLN A 157 20.63 -19.51 9.09
CA GLN A 157 20.67 -20.68 8.21
C GLN A 157 19.29 -21.25 7.85
N ASP A 158 18.31 -21.16 8.76
CA ASP A 158 16.93 -21.61 8.57
C ASP A 158 16.09 -20.65 7.71
N LEU A 159 16.54 -19.40 7.55
CA LEU A 159 15.91 -18.36 6.75
C LEU A 159 16.67 -18.07 5.44
N HIS A 160 17.80 -18.72 5.22
CA HIS A 160 18.56 -18.64 3.97
C HIS A 160 17.69 -19.07 2.77
N GLY A 161 17.84 -18.34 1.68
CA GLY A 161 17.13 -18.61 0.44
C GLY A 161 17.89 -18.07 -0.77
N GLU A 162 17.22 -18.07 -1.91
CA GLU A 162 17.76 -17.58 -3.17
C GLU A 162 17.00 -16.31 -3.59
N TYR A 163 17.74 -15.26 -3.90
CA TYR A 163 17.18 -14.07 -4.53
C TYR A 163 17.12 -14.27 -6.06
N ARG A 164 15.94 -14.12 -6.65
CA ARG A 164 15.73 -14.19 -8.10
C ARG A 164 15.11 -12.89 -8.61
N SER A 165 15.84 -12.20 -9.48
CA SER A 165 15.35 -11.03 -10.21
C SER A 165 14.25 -11.44 -11.17
N LEU A 166 13.16 -10.67 -11.22
CA LEU A 166 12.05 -10.92 -12.13
C LEU A 166 12.46 -10.74 -13.61
N LYS A 167 13.50 -9.96 -13.87
CA LYS A 167 14.07 -9.77 -15.22
C LYS A 167 14.75 -11.03 -15.73
N ASP A 168 15.32 -11.83 -14.84
CA ASP A 168 16.24 -12.93 -15.17
C ASP A 168 15.62 -14.31 -14.91
N ILE A 169 14.34 -14.37 -14.52
CA ILE A 169 13.66 -15.63 -14.22
C ILE A 169 13.26 -16.38 -15.50
N SER A 170 13.60 -17.67 -15.55
CA SER A 170 13.25 -18.54 -16.69
C SER A 170 11.75 -18.86 -16.75
N ASP A 171 11.22 -19.22 -17.93
CA ASP A 171 9.81 -19.64 -18.06
C ASP A 171 9.45 -20.84 -17.19
N VAL A 172 10.40 -21.78 -17.02
CA VAL A 172 10.23 -22.96 -16.17
C VAL A 172 10.10 -22.54 -14.71
N ASP A 173 10.97 -21.65 -14.24
CA ASP A 173 10.89 -21.11 -12.87
C ASP A 173 9.62 -20.28 -12.66
N GLN A 174 9.16 -19.53 -13.68
CA GLN A 174 7.91 -18.79 -13.57
C GLN A 174 6.71 -19.71 -13.35
N ILE A 175 6.66 -20.87 -14.02
CA ILE A 175 5.58 -21.85 -13.82
C ILE A 175 5.63 -22.38 -12.39
N ASP A 176 6.79 -22.85 -11.93
CA ASP A 176 6.98 -23.38 -10.58
C ASP A 176 6.60 -22.36 -9.49
N LEU A 177 7.06 -21.12 -9.61
CA LEU A 177 6.74 -20.07 -8.63
C LEU A 177 5.27 -19.65 -8.66
N ARG A 178 4.57 -19.77 -9.79
CA ARG A 178 3.11 -19.52 -9.88
C ARG A 178 2.34 -20.63 -9.17
N GLU A 179 2.70 -21.89 -9.41
CA GLU A 179 2.08 -23.04 -8.72
C GLU A 179 2.25 -22.94 -7.20
N LYS A 180 3.42 -22.45 -6.75
CA LYS A 180 3.71 -22.17 -5.33
C LYS A 180 3.06 -20.90 -4.79
N SER A 181 2.33 -20.13 -5.60
CA SER A 181 1.73 -18.84 -5.23
C SER A 181 2.74 -17.81 -4.68
N ILE A 182 3.98 -17.85 -5.20
CA ILE A 182 5.08 -16.95 -4.83
C ILE A 182 5.21 -15.81 -5.85
N LEU A 183 5.13 -16.12 -7.14
CA LEU A 183 5.34 -15.14 -8.21
C LEU A 183 4.18 -14.13 -8.23
N PHE A 184 4.53 -12.84 -8.20
CA PHE A 184 3.58 -11.75 -8.41
C PHE A 184 3.60 -11.32 -9.88
N GLN A 185 2.43 -10.92 -10.38
CA GLN A 185 2.28 -10.42 -11.74
C GLN A 185 2.52 -8.92 -11.78
N LYS A 186 2.76 -8.41 -12.99
CA LYS A 186 2.72 -6.96 -13.23
C LYS A 186 1.39 -6.45 -12.67
N PRO A 187 1.40 -5.50 -11.72
CA PRO A 187 0.16 -5.05 -11.09
C PRO A 187 -0.78 -4.52 -12.16
N ALA A 188 -1.90 -5.23 -12.39
CA ALA A 188 -2.94 -4.79 -13.31
C ALA A 188 -3.48 -3.46 -12.79
N TYR A 189 -3.35 -2.38 -13.59
CA TYR A 189 -3.80 -1.01 -13.34
C TYR A 189 -4.18 -0.74 -11.87
N HIS A 190 -3.21 -0.80 -10.96
CA HIS A 190 -3.46 -0.38 -9.58
C HIS A 190 -3.08 1.10 -9.54
N PRO A 191 -4.01 2.05 -9.41
CA PRO A 191 -3.69 3.44 -9.75
C PRO A 191 -2.84 4.15 -8.68
N ALA A 192 -2.53 3.46 -7.58
CA ALA A 192 -1.46 3.83 -6.63
C ALA A 192 -0.04 3.44 -7.10
N ILE A 193 0.10 2.62 -8.15
CA ILE A 193 1.35 2.05 -8.66
C ILE A 193 1.72 2.65 -10.04
N ASN A 194 0.71 3.15 -10.77
CA ASN A 194 0.78 3.52 -12.20
C ASN A 194 1.66 4.71 -12.61
N ALA A 195 2.29 5.47 -11.71
CA ALA A 195 3.06 6.64 -12.16
C ALA A 195 4.51 6.33 -12.57
N ILE A 196 5.12 5.27 -12.04
CA ILE A 196 6.53 4.92 -12.32
C ILE A 196 6.75 3.41 -12.47
N ALA A 197 5.99 2.57 -11.76
CA ALA A 197 6.20 1.13 -11.82
C ALA A 197 5.83 0.50 -13.18
N ASP A 198 5.13 1.22 -14.06
CA ASP A 198 4.72 0.69 -15.37
C ASP A 198 5.88 0.70 -16.39
N ASP A 199 6.67 1.78 -16.39
CA ASP A 199 7.80 2.00 -17.32
C ASP A 199 9.08 1.26 -16.89
N GLN A 200 9.26 1.04 -15.58
CA GLN A 200 10.47 0.41 -15.04
C GLN A 200 10.34 -1.11 -14.90
N TRP A 201 9.13 -1.66 -14.95
CA TRP A 201 8.89 -3.10 -14.82
C TRP A 201 9.60 -3.91 -15.93
N PRO A 202 10.20 -5.08 -15.62
CA PRO A 202 10.28 -5.77 -14.33
C PRO A 202 11.56 -5.45 -13.53
N THR A 203 12.19 -4.30 -13.77
CA THR A 203 13.49 -3.95 -13.19
C THR A 203 13.33 -3.47 -11.75
N GLY A 204 14.27 -3.86 -10.88
CA GLY A 204 14.35 -3.44 -9.49
C GLY A 204 13.45 -4.23 -8.53
#